data_AF-A0A968VDY3-F1
#
_entry.id   AF-A0A968VDY3-F1
#
_cell.length_a   1.000
_cell.length_b   1.000
_cell.length_c   1.000
_cell.angle_alpha   90.00
_cell.angle_beta   90.00
_cell.angle_gamma   90.00
#
_symmetry.space_group_name_H-M   'P 1'
#
loop_
_entity.id
_entity.type
_entity.pdbx_description
1 polymer ?
#
loop_
_entity_poly.entity_id
_entity_poly.type
_entity_poly.pdbx_seq_one_letter_code
_entity_poly.pdbx_strand_id
1 'polypeptide(L)'
;MGKFAYRQVNAAPNNAEIFFAYVVCDPTGSLPSHWRRGLTQLAEHEYHGQIWPCRYFSASTWSPQETLPPGMAQWKHCNVALDRSQREQWQRRLWWLRPKGHPDGDWGYSDRAAATLDTLMQEFRPDWVIFEEVWTYRYLQVVQRYPCSVVLDQYNVEADLFCQKLRIDRTRRSRLRGLVQLPQLQRIERNFIQRADRVWVCSQEDTQLLKRLYGPQAQSYVVPNGVNVDHYAEVRSGHCPLPQGLRGDRRYLLFLGQLSYEPNTVAARLLLDAIYPPLKQRYPDLCLLLVGRNPTAFMLQAAEHDPDIVVTGSVADVRPYLAMASIMAVPLQQGGGTRLKILEAFAIRLS
;
A
#
# COMPACT_ATOMS: atom_id res chain seq x y z
N MET A 1 -0.08 4.36 25.07
CA MET A 1 0.22 5.58 24.29
C MET A 1 0.79 5.12 22.95
N GLY A 2 0.29 5.66 21.83
CA GLY A 2 0.69 5.21 20.48
C GLY A 2 -0.44 5.42 19.47
N LYS A 3 -0.82 6.68 19.23
CA LYS A 3 -1.81 7.06 18.21
C LYS A 3 -1.06 7.58 16.96
N PHE A 4 -1.51 7.15 15.78
CA PHE A 4 -1.40 7.86 14.49
C PHE A 4 -0.21 7.67 13.53
N ALA A 5 0.43 6.51 13.39
CA ALA A 5 1.46 6.38 12.35
C ALA A 5 0.93 6.43 10.88
N TYR A 6 -0.34 6.06 10.67
CA TYR A 6 -0.94 6.00 9.33
C TYR A 6 -1.51 7.36 8.84
N ARG A 7 -1.70 8.36 9.73
CA ARG A 7 -2.48 9.57 9.38
C ARG A 7 -1.73 10.56 8.48
N GLN A 8 -0.41 10.67 8.60
CA GLN A 8 0.37 11.69 7.86
C GLN A 8 0.84 11.24 6.48
N VAL A 9 1.17 9.95 6.30
CA VAL A 9 1.40 9.37 4.96
C VAL A 9 0.11 9.46 4.11
N ASN A 10 -1.05 9.51 4.76
CA ASN A 10 -2.35 9.75 4.13
C ASN A 10 -2.68 11.21 3.79
N ALA A 11 -1.82 12.18 4.13
CA ALA A 11 -2.00 13.59 3.77
C ALA A 11 -1.40 13.94 2.38
N ALA A 12 -0.76 12.99 1.70
CA ALA A 12 -0.26 13.19 0.36
C ALA A 12 -1.42 13.35 -0.66
N PRO A 13 -1.37 14.34 -1.56
CA PRO A 13 -2.40 14.57 -2.57
C PRO A 13 -2.45 13.43 -3.60
N ASN A 14 -3.60 13.34 -4.25
CA ASN A 14 -4.21 12.18 -4.92
C ASN A 14 -3.39 11.36 -5.94
N ASN A 15 -2.18 11.78 -6.31
CA ASN A 15 -1.30 11.12 -7.28
C ASN A 15 0.12 10.87 -6.75
N ALA A 16 0.37 11.07 -5.46
CA ALA A 16 1.70 10.86 -4.88
C ALA A 16 1.87 9.38 -4.49
N GLU A 17 2.50 8.58 -5.35
CA GLU A 17 3.11 7.32 -4.89
C GLU A 17 4.28 7.67 -3.96
N ILE A 18 4.38 6.99 -2.82
CA ILE A 18 5.48 7.22 -1.88
C ILE A 18 6.24 5.91 -1.80
N PHE A 19 7.51 5.96 -2.19
CA PHE A 19 8.39 4.81 -2.13
C PHE A 19 9.22 4.91 -0.85
N PHE A 20 9.12 3.89 -0.01
CA PHE A 20 9.84 3.83 1.26
C PHE A 20 11.01 2.86 1.19
N ALA A 21 12.12 3.25 1.81
CA ALA A 21 13.15 2.32 2.25
C ALA A 21 13.44 2.59 3.73
N TYR A 22 13.45 1.52 4.52
CA TYR A 22 13.70 1.54 5.95
C TYR A 22 15.12 1.10 6.19
N VAL A 23 15.78 1.78 7.11
CA VAL A 23 17.18 1.55 7.43
C VAL A 23 17.25 1.23 8.93
N VAL A 24 17.69 0.02 9.27
CA VAL A 24 17.62 -0.56 10.62
C VAL A 24 19.00 -1.04 11.07
N CYS A 25 19.44 -0.67 12.27
CA CYS A 25 20.60 -1.30 12.91
C CYS A 25 20.08 -2.39 13.88
N ASP A 26 20.61 -3.60 13.73
CA ASP A 26 20.35 -4.75 14.62
C ASP A 26 21.69 -5.16 15.26
N PRO A 27 21.96 -4.78 16.52
CA PRO A 27 23.21 -5.10 17.19
C PRO A 27 23.37 -6.59 17.52
N THR A 28 22.36 -7.44 17.27
CA THR A 28 22.35 -8.87 17.63
C THR A 28 22.59 -9.81 16.45
N GLY A 29 22.47 -9.32 15.22
CA GLY A 29 22.67 -10.11 13.99
C GLY A 29 21.65 -11.24 13.76
N SER A 30 20.53 -11.26 14.50
CA SER A 30 19.54 -12.34 14.46
C SER A 30 18.12 -11.81 14.30
N LEU A 31 17.65 -11.62 13.06
CA LEU A 31 16.20 -11.70 12.82
C LEU A 31 15.81 -13.19 12.79
N PRO A 32 15.24 -13.74 13.89
CA PRO A 32 13.82 -14.18 13.91
C PRO A 32 13.15 -14.16 15.33
N SER A 33 11.82 -14.04 15.48
CA SER A 33 10.97 -15.25 15.59
C SER A 33 9.59 -15.18 14.89
N HIS A 34 9.14 -14.01 14.42
CA HIS A 34 7.90 -13.86 13.63
C HIS A 34 7.94 -12.56 12.82
N TRP A 35 9.01 -12.40 12.03
CA TRP A 35 9.18 -11.45 10.91
C TRP A 35 7.91 -10.63 10.62
N ARG A 36 7.80 -9.44 11.23
CA ARG A 36 6.58 -8.63 11.30
C ARG A 36 6.54 -7.64 10.13
N ARG A 37 5.38 -7.53 9.49
CA ARG A 37 5.00 -6.34 8.71
C ARG A 37 4.41 -5.28 9.62
N GLY A 38 4.72 -4.01 9.37
CA GLY A 38 4.28 -2.89 10.21
C GLY A 38 5.40 -2.19 10.98
N LEU A 39 6.63 -2.15 10.45
CA LEU A 39 7.67 -1.18 10.84
C LEU A 39 7.20 0.29 10.73
N THR A 40 6.03 0.49 10.12
CA THR A 40 5.30 1.74 10.00
C THR A 40 4.43 2.11 11.19
N GLN A 41 4.37 1.36 12.29
CA GLN A 41 3.45 1.69 13.40
C GLN A 41 4.07 2.08 14.75
N LEU A 42 5.39 1.93 14.95
CA LEU A 42 6.06 2.39 16.17
C LEU A 42 7.47 2.90 15.83
N ALA A 43 7.75 4.16 16.16
CA ALA A 43 9.13 4.57 16.39
C ALA A 43 9.48 3.87 17.67
N GLU A 44 10.64 3.23 17.69
CA GLU A 44 11.12 2.51 18.85
C GLU A 44 10.32 1.22 19.05
N HIS A 45 10.73 0.17 18.33
CA HIS A 45 10.28 -1.17 18.68
C HIS A 45 11.00 -1.60 19.95
N GLU A 46 10.32 -1.52 21.09
CA GLU A 46 10.70 -2.28 22.28
C GLU A 46 10.47 -3.77 22.01
N TYR A 47 11.56 -4.53 21.88
CA TYR A 47 11.54 -5.98 21.89
C TYR A 47 12.32 -6.47 23.10
N HIS A 48 11.66 -7.17 24.03
CA HIS A 48 12.23 -7.51 25.35
C HIS A 48 12.83 -6.31 26.11
N GLY A 49 12.28 -5.10 25.91
CA GLY A 49 12.79 -3.86 26.50
C GLY A 49 13.99 -3.24 25.79
N GLN A 50 14.40 -3.74 24.62
CA GLN A 50 15.41 -3.12 23.77
C GLN A 50 14.78 -2.31 22.65
N ILE A 51 15.18 -1.04 22.51
CA ILE A 51 14.79 -0.14 21.43
C ILE A 51 15.82 -0.25 20.30
N TRP A 52 15.38 -0.64 19.10
CA TRP A 52 16.24 -0.62 17.92
C TRP A 52 16.19 0.75 17.24
N PRO A 53 17.35 1.38 16.96
CA PRO A 53 17.36 2.63 16.21
C PRO A 53 16.96 2.35 14.76
N CYS A 54 16.03 3.14 14.24
CA CYS A 54 15.55 3.07 12.87
C CYS A 54 15.59 4.47 12.24
N ARG A 55 16.02 4.54 10.98
CA ARG A 55 15.88 5.74 10.14
C ARG A 55 15.03 5.41 8.92
N TYR A 56 14.26 6.40 8.50
CA TYR A 56 13.32 6.26 7.39
C TYR A 56 13.81 7.09 6.21
N PHE A 57 13.86 6.49 5.03
CA PHE A 57 14.05 7.18 3.76
C PHE A 57 12.79 7.05 2.92
N SER A 58 12.42 8.12 2.24
CA SER A 58 11.33 8.04 1.26
C SER A 58 11.52 9.02 0.12
N ALA A 59 11.03 8.63 -1.05
CA ALA A 59 11.03 9.43 -2.27
C ALA A 59 9.60 9.50 -2.83
N SER A 60 9.09 10.71 -3.08
CA SER A 60 7.76 10.93 -3.65
C SER A 60 7.69 12.24 -4.42
N THR A 61 6.58 12.53 -5.10
CA THR A 61 6.34 13.87 -5.70
C THR A 61 5.66 14.86 -4.75
N TRP A 62 5.40 14.44 -3.52
CA TRP A 62 4.80 15.24 -2.48
C TRP A 62 5.86 15.75 -1.52
N SER A 63 5.56 16.85 -0.80
CA SER A 63 6.37 17.33 0.31
C SER A 63 5.54 17.25 1.59
N PRO A 64 5.99 16.53 2.63
CA PRO A 64 5.31 16.52 3.91
C PRO A 64 5.30 17.90 4.55
N GLN A 65 4.19 18.24 5.20
CA GLN A 65 4.09 19.44 6.03
C GLN A 65 4.85 19.20 7.35
N GLU A 66 6.18 19.34 7.31
CA GLU A 66 7.18 19.47 8.39
C GLU A 66 7.07 18.57 9.66
N THR A 67 6.19 17.58 9.65
CA THR A 67 5.90 16.74 10.80
C THR A 67 6.33 15.32 10.48
N LEU A 68 7.11 14.75 11.40
CA LEU A 68 7.47 13.34 11.37
C LEU A 68 6.19 12.52 11.54
N PRO A 69 5.95 11.50 10.69
CA PRO A 69 4.87 10.55 10.91
C PRO A 69 4.95 10.04 12.35
N PRO A 70 3.83 9.98 13.09
CA PRO A 70 3.86 9.53 14.47
C PRO A 70 4.49 8.15 14.56
N GLY A 71 5.48 7.99 15.42
CA GLY A 71 6.28 6.76 15.40
C GLY A 71 7.38 6.75 14.33
N MET A 72 7.92 7.91 13.92
CA MET A 72 9.21 7.97 13.23
C MET A 72 10.17 8.87 14.00
N ALA A 73 11.23 8.30 14.55
CA ALA A 73 12.24 9.06 15.29
C ALA A 73 13.07 9.95 14.35
N GLN A 74 13.38 9.47 13.14
CA GLN A 74 14.21 10.18 12.17
C GLN A 74 13.78 9.83 10.73
N TRP A 75 13.31 10.82 9.98
CA TRP A 75 12.85 10.66 8.61
C TRP A 75 13.56 11.62 7.65
N LYS A 76 14.08 11.08 6.55
CA LYS A 76 14.62 11.83 5.41
C LYS A 76 13.70 11.63 4.21
N HIS A 77 12.99 12.69 3.83
CA HIS A 77 12.12 12.71 2.67
C HIS A 77 12.75 13.46 1.51
N CYS A 78 12.61 12.95 0.28
CA CYS A 78 13.01 13.63 -0.95
C CYS A 78 11.81 13.82 -1.88
N ASN A 79 11.56 15.07 -2.28
CA ASN A 79 10.55 15.36 -3.29
C ASN A 79 11.17 15.27 -4.69
N VAL A 80 11.02 14.10 -5.33
CA VAL A 80 11.58 13.83 -6.66
C VAL A 80 10.93 14.64 -7.78
N ALA A 81 9.80 15.32 -7.54
CA ALA A 81 9.27 16.27 -8.53
C ALA A 81 10.11 17.54 -8.61
N LEU A 82 10.60 18.03 -7.48
CA LEU A 82 11.40 19.25 -7.38
C LEU A 82 12.88 19.02 -7.74
N ASP A 83 13.35 17.78 -7.56
CA ASP A 83 14.77 17.47 -7.57
C ASP A 83 15.31 16.91 -8.91
N ARG A 84 14.45 16.75 -9.92
CA ARG A 84 14.83 16.11 -11.19
C ARG A 84 15.59 17.03 -12.14
N SER A 85 16.78 16.60 -12.51
CA SER A 85 17.53 17.13 -13.65
C SER A 85 16.83 16.89 -14.99
N GLN A 86 17.22 17.66 -16.02
CA GLN A 86 16.73 17.45 -17.39
C GLN A 86 17.04 16.05 -17.91
N ARG A 87 18.20 15.49 -17.55
CA ARG A 87 18.61 14.13 -17.92
C ARG A 87 17.61 13.10 -17.39
N GLU A 88 17.16 13.24 -16.15
CA GLU A 88 16.20 12.31 -15.54
C GLU A 88 14.80 12.44 -16.14
N GLN A 89 14.40 13.65 -16.52
CA GLN A 89 13.15 13.86 -17.26
C GLN A 89 13.18 13.15 -18.62
N TRP A 90 14.31 13.23 -19.34
CA TRP A 90 14.49 12.48 -20.59
C TRP A 90 14.50 10.97 -20.37
N GLN A 91 15.20 10.49 -19.34
CA GLN A 91 15.23 9.08 -18.98
C GLN A 91 13.83 8.53 -18.66
N ARG A 92 13.00 9.30 -17.95
CA ARG A 92 11.60 8.94 -17.67
C ARG A 92 10.75 8.94 -18.93
N ARG A 93 10.98 9.86 -19.87
CA ARG A 93 10.28 9.86 -21.17
C ARG A 93 10.70 8.69 -22.04
N LEU A 94 11.97 8.29 -21.98
CA LEU A 94 12.57 7.24 -22.82
C LEU A 94 12.76 5.93 -22.04
N TRP A 95 11.90 5.64 -21.06
CA TRP A 95 12.03 4.46 -20.20
C TRP A 95 12.11 3.16 -21.02
N TRP A 96 11.36 3.06 -22.12
CA TRP A 96 11.31 1.86 -22.96
C TRP A 96 12.63 1.54 -23.67
N LEU A 97 13.54 2.52 -23.82
CA LEU A 97 14.88 2.29 -24.38
C LEU A 97 15.86 1.70 -23.36
N ARG A 98 15.49 1.69 -22.07
CA ARG A 98 16.37 1.25 -20.99
C ARG A 98 15.99 -0.17 -20.57
N PRO A 99 16.94 -1.12 -20.55
CA PRO A 99 16.66 -2.50 -20.11
C PRO A 99 16.14 -2.62 -18.67
N LYS A 100 16.41 -1.60 -17.83
CA LYS A 100 15.92 -1.46 -16.46
C LYS A 100 15.07 -0.20 -16.30
N GLY A 101 14.40 0.27 -17.36
CA GLY A 101 13.46 1.38 -17.26
C GLY A 101 12.04 0.87 -17.05
N HIS A 102 11.27 1.54 -16.21
CA HIS A 102 9.84 1.28 -16.06
C HIS A 102 9.18 2.58 -15.59
N PRO A 103 8.03 2.98 -16.15
CA PRO A 103 7.40 4.27 -15.83
C PRO A 103 7.20 4.46 -14.31
N ASP A 104 6.70 3.43 -13.62
CA ASP A 104 6.37 3.52 -12.19
C ASP A 104 7.64 3.67 -11.31
N GLY A 105 8.67 2.86 -11.54
CA GLY A 105 9.92 3.01 -10.79
C GLY A 105 10.73 4.27 -11.16
N ASP A 106 10.62 4.77 -12.40
CA ASP A 106 11.21 6.05 -12.78
C ASP A 106 10.44 7.25 -12.23
N TRP A 107 9.16 7.05 -11.94
CA TRP A 107 8.34 8.04 -11.26
C TRP A 107 8.83 8.26 -9.81
N GLY A 108 9.34 7.21 -9.15
CA GLY A 108 9.86 7.29 -7.78
C GLY A 108 11.32 7.72 -7.61
N TYR A 109 12.08 7.90 -8.69
CA TYR A 109 13.53 8.11 -8.62
C TYR A 109 14.00 9.56 -8.86
N SER A 110 15.02 9.98 -8.10
CA SER A 110 15.96 11.04 -8.50
C SER A 110 17.40 10.77 -8.02
N ASP A 111 18.38 11.33 -8.73
CA ASP A 111 19.81 11.28 -8.40
C ASP A 111 20.08 11.99 -7.06
N ARG A 112 19.36 13.09 -6.79
CA ARG A 112 19.43 13.77 -5.48
C ARG A 112 18.89 12.90 -4.35
N ALA A 113 17.76 12.20 -4.56
CA ALA A 113 17.24 11.26 -3.58
C ALA A 113 18.20 10.09 -3.37
N ALA A 114 18.86 9.62 -4.42
CA ALA A 114 19.89 8.58 -4.33
C ALA A 114 21.11 9.06 -3.53
N ALA A 115 21.54 10.31 -3.71
CA ALA A 115 22.60 10.93 -2.93
C ALA A 115 22.20 11.10 -1.44
N THR A 116 20.96 11.52 -1.16
CA THR A 116 20.44 11.59 0.21
C THR A 116 20.43 10.22 0.88
N LEU A 117 20.02 9.17 0.16
CA LEU A 117 20.10 7.81 0.67
C LEU A 117 21.56 7.39 0.92
N ASP A 118 22.49 7.73 0.03
CA ASP A 118 23.91 7.45 0.21
C ASP A 118 24.48 8.10 1.48
N THR A 119 24.18 9.38 1.73
CA THR A 119 24.54 10.06 2.97
C THR A 119 23.92 9.39 4.19
N LEU A 120 22.64 8.99 4.11
CA LEU A 120 21.97 8.27 5.20
C LEU A 120 22.69 6.94 5.53
N MET A 121 23.09 6.18 4.51
CA MET A 121 23.83 4.93 4.66
C MET A 121 25.20 5.14 5.32
N GLN A 122 25.92 6.20 4.95
CA GLN A 122 27.23 6.53 5.51
C GLN A 122 27.17 6.93 6.98
N GLU A 123 26.18 7.77 7.33
CA GLU A 123 26.00 8.28 8.69
C GLU A 123 25.46 7.21 9.63
N PHE A 124 24.49 6.42 9.18
CA PHE A 124 23.76 5.51 10.05
C PHE A 124 24.37 4.11 10.12
N ARG A 125 25.01 3.65 9.03
CA ARG A 125 25.66 2.32 8.93
C ARG A 125 24.73 1.18 9.38
N PRO A 126 23.62 0.97 8.67
CA PRO A 126 22.67 -0.08 9.01
C PRO A 126 23.23 -1.49 8.83
N ASP A 127 22.72 -2.41 9.64
CA ASP A 127 22.86 -3.85 9.41
C ASP A 127 21.83 -4.35 8.40
N TRP A 128 20.66 -3.71 8.34
CA TRP A 128 19.53 -4.09 7.48
C TRP A 128 18.93 -2.90 6.74
N VAL A 129 18.59 -3.11 5.47
CA VAL A 129 17.77 -2.18 4.69
C VAL A 129 16.58 -2.92 4.11
N ILE A 130 15.39 -2.41 4.40
CA ILE A 130 14.13 -3.00 3.96
C ILE A 130 13.53 -2.07 2.91
N PHE A 131 13.41 -2.57 1.69
CA PHE A 131 12.72 -1.89 0.60
C PHE A 131 11.25 -2.26 0.59
N GLU A 132 10.37 -1.27 0.66
CA GLU A 132 8.96 -1.49 0.36
C GLU A 132 8.74 -1.44 -1.15
N GLU A 133 8.19 -2.54 -1.67
CA GLU A 133 7.85 -2.73 -3.07
C GLU A 133 9.02 -2.72 -4.05
N VAL A 134 8.78 -3.31 -5.22
CA VAL A 134 9.79 -3.45 -6.29
C VAL A 134 10.19 -2.12 -6.91
N TRP A 135 9.33 -1.10 -6.81
CA TRP A 135 9.52 0.19 -7.49
C TRP A 135 10.73 0.98 -7.00
N THR A 136 11.23 0.64 -5.81
CA THR A 136 12.48 1.17 -5.24
C THR A 136 13.76 0.59 -5.86
N TYR A 137 13.67 -0.31 -6.87
CA TYR A 137 14.83 -1.05 -7.42
C TYR A 137 16.00 -0.17 -7.86
N ARG A 138 15.76 1.10 -8.24
CA ARG A 138 16.82 2.02 -8.64
C ARG A 138 17.70 2.46 -7.47
N TYR A 139 17.21 2.39 -6.23
CA TYR A 139 17.94 2.71 -5.01
C TYR A 139 18.76 1.51 -4.49
N LEU A 140 18.44 0.29 -4.91
CA LEU A 140 19.18 -0.93 -4.53
C LEU A 140 20.68 -0.82 -4.81
N GLN A 141 21.06 -0.16 -5.91
CA GLN A 141 22.48 0.01 -6.28
C GLN A 141 23.26 0.93 -5.33
N VAL A 142 22.57 1.81 -4.58
CA VAL A 142 23.19 2.65 -3.55
C VAL A 142 23.45 1.82 -2.32
N VAL A 143 22.42 1.10 -1.86
CA VAL A 143 22.47 0.27 -0.65
C VAL A 143 23.50 -0.85 -0.74
N GLN A 144 23.60 -1.50 -1.91
CA GLN A 144 24.57 -2.59 -2.12
C GLN A 144 26.05 -2.17 -2.11
N ARG A 145 26.37 -0.88 -1.95
CA ARG A 145 27.73 -0.40 -1.73
C ARG A 145 28.18 -0.54 -0.27
N TYR A 146 27.25 -0.80 0.64
CA TYR A 146 27.47 -0.85 2.08
C TYR A 146 27.34 -2.29 2.58
N PRO A 147 28.08 -2.67 3.63
CA PRO A 147 28.01 -3.99 4.23
C PRO A 147 26.73 -4.11 5.08
N CYS A 148 25.59 -4.31 4.42
CA CYS A 148 24.28 -4.47 5.06
C CYS A 148 23.46 -5.55 4.33
N SER A 149 22.52 -6.15 5.04
CA SER A 149 21.57 -7.11 4.47
C SER A 149 20.36 -6.38 3.88
N VAL A 150 19.93 -6.81 2.70
CA VAL A 150 18.80 -6.24 1.97
C VAL A 150 17.59 -7.15 2.06
N VAL A 151 16.46 -6.56 2.47
CA VAL A 151 15.15 -7.18 2.45
C VAL A 151 14.27 -6.48 1.42
N LEU A 152 13.57 -7.25 0.58
CA LEU A 152 12.49 -6.75 -0.25
C LEU A 152 11.14 -7.17 0.36
N ASP A 153 10.35 -6.21 0.84
CA ASP A 153 8.99 -6.45 1.33
C ASP A 153 7.97 -6.17 0.23
N GLN A 154 7.32 -7.22 -0.29
CA GLN A 154 6.36 -7.14 -1.40
C GLN A 154 4.91 -7.26 -0.96
N TYR A 155 4.14 -6.18 -1.07
CA TYR A 155 2.68 -6.17 -0.85
C TYR A 155 1.92 -6.96 -1.93
N ASN A 156 2.42 -6.94 -3.16
CA ASN A 156 1.91 -7.71 -4.28
C ASN A 156 3.07 -8.25 -5.10
N VAL A 157 2.82 -9.33 -5.84
CA VAL A 157 3.65 -9.70 -6.99
C VAL A 157 3.26 -8.80 -8.16
N GLU A 158 4.05 -7.78 -8.43
CA GLU A 158 3.66 -6.67 -9.33
C GLU A 158 3.44 -7.15 -10.77
N ALA A 159 4.23 -8.11 -11.24
CA ALA A 159 4.03 -8.68 -12.58
C ALA A 159 2.67 -9.39 -12.73
N ASP A 160 2.20 -10.08 -11.70
CA ASP A 160 0.89 -10.74 -11.71
C ASP A 160 -0.24 -9.71 -11.60
N LEU A 161 -0.10 -8.72 -10.71
CA LEU A 161 -1.06 -7.62 -10.60
C LEU A 161 -1.22 -6.89 -11.93
N PHE A 162 -0.12 -6.63 -12.64
CA PHE A 162 -0.13 -6.05 -13.97
C PHE A 162 -0.85 -6.96 -14.99
N CYS A 163 -0.63 -8.28 -14.95
CA CYS A 163 -1.36 -9.24 -15.79
C CYS A 163 -2.86 -9.26 -15.51
N GLN A 164 -3.28 -9.19 -14.25
CA GLN A 164 -4.69 -9.11 -13.87
C GLN A 164 -5.35 -7.87 -14.49
N LYS A 165 -4.69 -6.69 -14.42
CA LYS A 165 -5.16 -5.46 -15.07
C LYS A 165 -5.35 -5.62 -16.58
N LEU A 166 -4.37 -6.21 -17.27
CA LEU A 166 -4.44 -6.48 -18.72
C LEU A 166 -5.57 -7.44 -19.13
N ARG A 167 -6.01 -8.34 -18.24
CA ARG A 167 -7.13 -9.26 -18.52
C ARG A 167 -8.49 -8.55 -18.49
N ILE A 168 -8.60 -7.50 -17.68
CA ILE A 168 -9.81 -6.69 -17.52
C ILE A 168 -9.83 -5.59 -18.60
N ASP A 169 -8.78 -4.79 -18.71
CA ASP A 169 -8.63 -3.80 -19.78
C ASP A 169 -8.14 -4.44 -21.08
N ARG A 170 -9.10 -4.83 -21.92
CA ARG A 170 -8.84 -5.53 -23.19
C ARG A 170 -8.57 -4.60 -24.38
N THR A 171 -8.36 -3.30 -24.17
CA THR A 171 -8.12 -2.34 -25.25
C THR A 171 -6.82 -2.64 -26.00
N ARG A 172 -6.75 -2.29 -27.30
CA ARG A 172 -5.53 -2.47 -28.12
C ARG A 172 -4.33 -1.73 -27.50
N ARG A 173 -4.56 -0.53 -26.95
CA ARG A 173 -3.52 0.26 -26.28
C ARG A 173 -2.95 -0.46 -25.05
N SER A 174 -3.82 -1.02 -24.21
CA SER A 174 -3.39 -1.75 -23.02
C SER A 174 -2.60 -3.01 -23.38
N ARG A 175 -3.04 -3.74 -24.42
CA ARG A 175 -2.29 -4.91 -24.93
C ARG A 175 -0.89 -4.52 -25.43
N LEU A 176 -0.78 -3.47 -26.24
CA LEU A 176 0.51 -2.99 -26.74
C LEU A 176 1.44 -2.55 -25.61
N ARG A 177 0.90 -1.80 -24.63
CA ARG A 177 1.62 -1.44 -23.41
C ARG A 177 2.11 -2.68 -22.66
N GLY A 178 1.25 -3.70 -22.57
CA GLY A 178 1.56 -4.97 -21.93
C GLY A 178 2.75 -5.71 -22.55
N LEU A 179 2.86 -5.70 -23.88
CA LEU A 179 3.99 -6.33 -24.59
C LEU A 179 5.36 -5.73 -24.25
N VAL A 180 5.40 -4.46 -23.83
CA VAL A 180 6.65 -3.77 -23.49
C VAL A 180 6.89 -3.74 -21.99
N GLN A 181 5.88 -3.36 -21.19
CA GLN A 181 6.04 -3.13 -19.76
C GLN A 181 6.15 -4.44 -18.97
N LEU A 182 5.39 -5.47 -19.32
CA LEU A 182 5.41 -6.72 -18.55
C LEU A 182 6.78 -7.42 -18.57
N PRO A 183 7.46 -7.60 -19.72
CA PRO A 183 8.80 -8.20 -19.73
C PRO A 183 9.83 -7.36 -18.96
N GLN A 184 9.71 -6.04 -18.98
CA GLN A 184 10.60 -5.14 -18.23
C GLN A 184 10.34 -5.23 -16.72
N LEU A 185 9.08 -5.22 -16.30
CA LEU A 185 8.68 -5.41 -14.91
C LEU A 185 9.16 -6.76 -14.39
N GLN A 186 8.94 -7.85 -15.13
CA GLN A 186 9.45 -9.18 -14.76
C GLN A 186 10.97 -9.22 -14.64
N ARG A 187 11.70 -8.49 -15.49
CA ARG A 187 13.16 -8.40 -15.42
C ARG A 187 13.61 -7.61 -14.18
N ILE A 188 12.92 -6.52 -13.86
CA ILE A 188 13.18 -5.69 -12.68
C ILE A 188 12.91 -6.51 -11.41
N GLU A 189 11.73 -7.11 -11.31
CA GLU A 189 11.32 -7.93 -10.17
C GLU A 189 12.26 -9.13 -9.97
N ARG A 190 12.57 -9.88 -11.03
CA ARG A 190 13.59 -10.95 -10.98
C ARG A 190 14.94 -10.44 -10.51
N ASN A 191 15.42 -9.31 -11.02
CA ASN A 191 16.73 -8.78 -10.64
C ASN A 191 16.76 -8.34 -9.18
N PHE A 192 15.68 -7.76 -8.66
CA PHE A 192 15.59 -7.34 -7.27
C PHE A 192 15.57 -8.57 -6.35
N ILE A 193 14.68 -9.53 -6.63
CA ILE A 193 14.57 -10.78 -5.87
C ILE A 193 15.92 -11.50 -5.77
N GLN A 194 16.67 -11.59 -6.88
CA GLN A 194 17.99 -12.24 -6.90
C GLN A 194 19.08 -11.49 -6.14
N ARG A 195 18.88 -10.20 -5.86
CA ARG A 195 19.87 -9.30 -5.25
C ARG A 195 19.52 -8.94 -3.80
N ALA A 196 18.33 -9.30 -3.33
CA ALA A 196 17.95 -9.18 -1.95
C ALA A 196 18.38 -10.44 -1.19
N ASP A 197 18.86 -10.26 0.04
CA ASP A 197 19.18 -11.38 0.93
C ASP A 197 17.90 -12.09 1.40
N ARG A 198 16.79 -11.35 1.50
CA ARG A 198 15.48 -11.89 1.88
C ARG A 198 14.35 -11.22 1.10
N VAL A 199 13.31 -11.99 0.79
CA VAL A 199 12.06 -11.48 0.21
C VAL A 199 10.91 -11.82 1.15
N TRP A 200 10.13 -10.82 1.55
CA TRP A 200 8.91 -11.00 2.34
C TRP A 200 7.68 -10.85 1.45
N VAL A 201 6.70 -11.70 1.67
CA VAL A 201 5.40 -11.69 0.98
C VAL A 201 4.28 -11.91 1.98
N CYS A 202 3.05 -11.56 1.61
CA CYS A 202 1.92 -11.57 2.54
C CYS A 202 1.29 -12.94 2.75
N SER A 203 1.50 -13.88 1.81
CA SER A 203 0.73 -15.12 1.74
C SER A 203 1.54 -16.29 1.17
N GLN A 204 1.07 -17.51 1.41
CA GLN A 204 1.68 -18.71 0.82
C GLN A 204 1.46 -18.74 -0.70
N GLU A 205 0.33 -18.19 -1.16
CA GLU A 205 -0.02 -18.04 -2.57
C GLU A 205 1.00 -17.15 -3.29
N ASP A 206 1.39 -16.03 -2.69
CA ASP A 206 2.43 -15.13 -3.22
C ASP A 206 3.80 -15.84 -3.28
N THR A 207 4.14 -16.64 -2.28
CA THR A 207 5.38 -17.45 -2.28
C THR A 207 5.40 -18.44 -3.45
N GLN A 208 4.29 -19.15 -3.68
CA GLN A 208 4.16 -20.07 -4.81
C GLN A 208 4.16 -19.34 -6.15
N LEU A 209 3.56 -18.15 -6.22
CA LEU A 209 3.54 -17.31 -7.41
C LEU A 209 4.94 -16.82 -7.79
N LEU A 210 5.71 -16.30 -6.83
CA LEU A 210 7.10 -15.91 -7.06
C LEU A 210 7.95 -17.08 -7.57
N LYS A 211 7.82 -18.27 -6.96
CA LYS A 211 8.49 -19.48 -7.42
C LYS A 211 8.11 -19.87 -8.85
N ARG A 212 6.83 -19.74 -9.22
CA ARG A 212 6.35 -20.03 -10.59
C ARG A 212 6.90 -19.03 -11.62
N LEU A 213 6.96 -17.75 -11.30
CA LEU A 213 7.38 -16.69 -12.23
C LEU A 213 8.91 -16.57 -12.35
N TYR A 214 9.63 -16.78 -11.25
CA TYR A 214 11.06 -16.47 -11.13
C TYR A 214 11.95 -17.66 -10.79
N GLY A 215 11.36 -18.85 -10.62
CA GLY A 215 12.07 -20.09 -10.36
C GLY A 215 12.33 -20.34 -8.87
N PRO A 216 12.94 -21.50 -8.53
CA PRO A 216 13.12 -21.93 -7.15
C PRO A 216 14.07 -21.03 -6.33
N GLN A 217 14.93 -20.26 -6.99
CA GLN A 217 15.85 -19.30 -6.35
C GLN A 217 15.12 -18.08 -5.77
N ALA A 218 13.86 -17.85 -6.14
CA ALA A 218 13.00 -16.82 -5.54
C ALA A 218 12.46 -17.29 -4.18
N GLN A 219 13.36 -17.58 -3.24
CA GLN A 219 12.98 -17.95 -1.88
C GLN A 219 12.39 -16.73 -1.16
N SER A 220 11.18 -16.88 -0.65
CA SER A 220 10.47 -15.84 0.09
C SER A 220 9.90 -16.37 1.40
N TYR A 221 9.63 -15.46 2.32
CA TYR A 221 9.10 -15.74 3.64
C TYR A 221 7.72 -15.08 3.78
N VAL A 222 6.77 -15.83 4.35
CA VAL A 222 5.43 -15.31 4.60
C VAL A 222 5.45 -14.45 5.85
N VAL A 223 5.16 -13.17 5.65
CA VAL A 223 5.03 -12.12 6.66
C VAL A 223 3.63 -11.52 6.49
N PRO A 224 2.60 -12.07 7.16
CA PRO A 224 1.23 -11.63 6.96
C PRO A 224 1.02 -10.21 7.48
N ASN A 225 0.14 -9.45 6.85
CA ASN A 225 -0.31 -8.18 7.41
C ASN A 225 -1.08 -8.42 8.72
N GLY A 226 -0.89 -7.53 9.69
CA GLY A 226 -1.68 -7.48 10.91
C GLY A 226 -2.56 -6.25 10.97
N VAL A 227 -3.54 -6.29 11.88
CA VAL A 227 -4.32 -5.14 12.30
C VAL A 227 -4.21 -4.98 13.81
N ASN A 228 -4.15 -3.74 14.29
CA ASN A 228 -4.20 -3.46 15.72
C ASN A 228 -5.65 -3.64 16.20
N VAL A 229 -5.93 -4.79 16.84
CA VAL A 229 -7.28 -5.14 17.32
C VAL A 229 -7.77 -4.19 18.42
N ASP A 230 -6.85 -3.65 19.24
CA ASP A 230 -7.20 -2.72 20.32
C ASP A 230 -7.65 -1.36 19.77
N HIS A 231 -7.17 -0.97 18.59
CA HIS A 231 -7.62 0.23 17.90
C HIS A 231 -9.14 0.24 17.66
N TYR A 232 -9.74 -0.94 17.53
CA TYR A 232 -11.18 -1.13 17.28
C TYR A 232 -11.97 -1.60 18.51
N ALA A 233 -11.40 -1.50 19.72
CA ALA A 233 -12.06 -1.96 20.95
C ALA A 233 -13.40 -1.25 21.23
N GLU A 234 -13.49 0.05 20.93
CA GLU A 234 -14.74 0.83 21.07
C GLU A 234 -15.82 0.38 20.07
N VAL A 235 -15.42 0.01 18.85
CA VAL A 235 -16.35 -0.50 17.83
C VAL A 235 -16.92 -1.84 18.29
N ARG A 236 -16.04 -2.76 18.71
CA ARG A 236 -16.42 -4.09 19.18
C ARG A 236 -17.28 -4.07 20.45
N SER A 237 -17.08 -3.07 21.32
CA SER A 237 -17.87 -2.91 22.55
C SER A 237 -19.14 -2.08 22.38
N GLY A 238 -19.41 -1.56 21.18
CA GLY A 238 -20.61 -0.75 20.91
C GLY A 238 -20.54 0.68 21.46
N HIS A 239 -19.39 1.13 21.96
CA HIS A 239 -19.20 2.48 22.52
C HIS A 239 -18.67 3.49 21.49
N CYS A 240 -18.34 3.04 20.27
CA CYS A 240 -17.87 3.94 19.22
C CYS A 240 -19.01 4.88 18.80
N PRO A 241 -18.78 6.21 18.77
CA PRO A 241 -19.79 7.15 18.32
C PRO A 241 -20.16 6.88 16.85
N LEU A 242 -21.44 6.91 16.55
CA LEU A 242 -21.94 6.73 15.18
C LEU A 242 -21.76 8.02 14.37
N PRO A 243 -21.53 7.91 13.04
CA PRO A 243 -21.35 9.07 12.17
C PRO A 243 -22.62 9.93 12.12
N GLN A 244 -22.45 11.25 12.19
CA GLN A 244 -23.55 12.20 12.04
C GLN A 244 -24.10 12.14 10.60
N GLY A 245 -25.43 12.24 10.46
CA GLY A 245 -26.12 12.23 9.17
C GLY A 245 -26.50 10.84 8.65
N LEU A 246 -26.08 9.74 9.30
CA LEU A 246 -26.59 8.41 9.05
C LEU A 246 -27.76 8.06 9.98
N ARG A 247 -28.69 7.26 9.48
CA ARG A 247 -29.93 6.90 10.15
C ARG A 247 -29.80 5.55 10.85
N GLY A 248 -29.98 5.51 12.17
CA GLY A 248 -29.82 4.29 12.97
C GLY A 248 -30.88 3.21 12.74
N ASP A 249 -31.98 3.52 12.05
CA ASP A 249 -33.04 2.57 11.69
C ASP A 249 -32.79 1.85 10.35
N ARG A 250 -31.62 2.08 9.72
CA ARG A 250 -31.25 1.51 8.42
C ARG A 250 -30.20 0.41 8.56
N ARG A 251 -30.14 -0.46 7.56
CA ARG A 251 -29.05 -1.45 7.40
C ARG A 251 -28.01 -0.88 6.46
N TYR A 252 -26.73 -1.00 6.79
CA TYR A 252 -25.66 -0.44 5.96
C TYR A 252 -24.77 -1.54 5.38
N LEU A 253 -24.72 -1.60 4.05
CA LEU A 253 -23.70 -2.35 3.30
C LEU A 253 -22.49 -1.45 3.10
N LEU A 254 -21.40 -1.72 3.82
CA LEU A 254 -20.20 -0.89 3.83
C LEU A 254 -19.18 -1.36 2.80
N PHE A 255 -18.62 -0.44 2.03
CA PHE A 255 -17.38 -0.63 1.27
C PHE A 255 -16.39 0.48 1.64
N LEU A 256 -15.24 0.10 2.20
CA LEU A 256 -14.21 1.04 2.65
C LEU A 256 -13.02 1.04 1.68
N GLY A 257 -12.32 2.16 1.45
CA GLY A 257 -11.00 2.16 0.81
C GLY A 257 -10.61 3.46 0.09
N GLN A 258 -9.45 3.45 -0.57
CA GLN A 258 -9.13 4.47 -1.58
C GLN A 258 -9.98 4.19 -2.83
N LEU A 259 -11.07 4.93 -3.00
CA LEU A 259 -12.13 4.63 -3.96
C LEU A 259 -11.69 4.80 -5.41
N SER A 260 -10.63 5.57 -5.69
CA SER A 260 -10.03 5.72 -7.02
C SER A 260 -9.00 4.64 -7.36
N TYR A 261 -8.54 3.86 -6.38
CA TYR A 261 -7.60 2.78 -6.63
C TYR A 261 -8.30 1.71 -7.47
N GLU A 262 -7.71 1.33 -8.60
CA GLU A 262 -8.39 0.56 -9.65
C GLU A 262 -9.14 -0.69 -9.14
N PRO A 263 -8.57 -1.58 -8.32
CA PRO A 263 -9.32 -2.68 -7.70
C PRO A 263 -10.56 -2.25 -6.91
N ASN A 264 -10.48 -1.13 -6.19
CA ASN A 264 -11.61 -0.58 -5.44
C ASN A 264 -12.66 0.06 -6.37
N THR A 265 -12.22 0.74 -7.42
CA THR A 265 -13.09 1.32 -8.45
C THR A 265 -13.92 0.22 -9.14
N VAL A 266 -13.28 -0.89 -9.51
CA VAL A 266 -13.95 -2.05 -10.13
C VAL A 266 -14.94 -2.68 -9.15
N ALA A 267 -14.55 -2.89 -7.89
CA ALA A 267 -15.43 -3.45 -6.86
C ALA A 267 -16.64 -2.55 -6.55
N ALA A 268 -16.43 -1.25 -6.42
CA ALA A 268 -17.51 -0.29 -6.19
C ALA A 268 -18.49 -0.22 -7.37
N ARG A 269 -17.99 -0.33 -8.62
CA ARG A 269 -18.85 -0.45 -9.79
C ARG A 269 -19.68 -1.73 -9.75
N LEU A 270 -19.08 -2.87 -9.44
CA LEU A 270 -19.81 -4.13 -9.29
C LEU A 270 -20.87 -4.05 -8.17
N LEU A 271 -20.56 -3.35 -7.07
CA LEU A 271 -21.53 -3.08 -6.01
C LEU A 271 -22.71 -2.28 -6.52
N LEU A 272 -22.46 -1.15 -7.17
CA LEU A 272 -23.50 -0.25 -7.66
C LEU A 272 -24.35 -0.86 -8.77
N ASP A 273 -23.73 -1.56 -9.72
CA ASP A 273 -24.40 -1.97 -10.95
C ASP A 273 -25.09 -3.34 -10.82
N ALA A 274 -24.59 -4.24 -9.96
CA ALA A 274 -25.03 -5.64 -9.93
C ALA A 274 -25.43 -6.19 -8.56
N ILE A 275 -24.81 -5.74 -7.46
CA ILE A 275 -25.03 -6.33 -6.13
C ILE A 275 -26.07 -5.55 -5.34
N TYR A 276 -25.91 -4.23 -5.23
CA TYR A 276 -26.77 -3.38 -4.41
C TYR A 276 -28.22 -3.31 -4.93
N PRO A 277 -28.51 -3.14 -6.24
CA PRO A 277 -29.88 -3.01 -6.72
C PRO A 277 -30.82 -4.18 -6.35
N PRO A 278 -30.45 -5.47 -6.57
CA PRO A 278 -31.33 -6.58 -6.15
C PRO A 278 -31.43 -6.71 -4.62
N LEU A 279 -30.37 -6.38 -3.87
CA LEU A 279 -30.42 -6.39 -2.41
C LEU A 279 -31.37 -5.31 -1.88
N LYS A 280 -31.35 -4.12 -2.47
CA LYS A 280 -32.25 -3.00 -2.12
C LYS A 280 -33.72 -3.34 -2.39
N GLN A 281 -34.00 -4.05 -3.48
CA GLN A 281 -35.35 -4.55 -3.76
C GLN A 281 -35.84 -5.53 -2.69
N ARG A 282 -34.94 -6.38 -2.19
CA ARG A 282 -35.27 -7.36 -1.14
C ARG A 282 -35.34 -6.75 0.27
N TYR A 283 -34.50 -5.75 0.54
CA TYR A 283 -34.35 -5.06 1.81
C TYR A 283 -34.49 -3.55 1.59
N PRO A 284 -35.72 -3.00 1.59
CA PRO A 284 -35.96 -1.59 1.28
C PRO A 284 -35.29 -0.60 2.26
N ASP A 285 -34.92 -1.05 3.44
CA ASP A 285 -34.18 -0.30 4.46
C ASP A 285 -32.65 -0.39 4.34
N LEU A 286 -32.14 -1.13 3.34
CA LEU A 286 -30.71 -1.23 3.06
C LEU A 286 -30.19 0.05 2.41
N CYS A 287 -29.06 0.56 2.90
CA CYS A 287 -28.31 1.67 2.34
C CYS A 287 -26.91 1.18 1.94
N LEU A 288 -26.35 1.73 0.85
CA LEU A 288 -24.97 1.49 0.44
C LEU A 288 -24.08 2.61 0.96
N LEU A 289 -22.99 2.25 1.63
CA LEU A 289 -22.07 3.20 2.23
C LEU A 289 -20.66 3.01 1.65
N LEU A 290 -20.23 3.92 0.78
CA LEU A 290 -18.91 3.94 0.18
C LEU A 290 -18.01 4.94 0.95
N VAL A 291 -17.13 4.42 1.79
CA VAL A 291 -16.29 5.22 2.69
C VAL A 291 -14.85 5.25 2.21
N GLY A 292 -14.32 6.46 2.03
CA GLY A 292 -12.90 6.68 1.87
C GLY A 292 -12.55 7.60 0.71
N ARG A 293 -11.24 7.84 0.56
CA ARG A 293 -10.71 8.93 -0.24
C ARG A 293 -10.95 8.75 -1.73
N ASN A 294 -11.04 9.86 -2.44
CA ASN A 294 -11.05 9.96 -3.91
C ASN A 294 -12.17 9.16 -4.57
N PRO A 295 -13.44 9.41 -4.22
CA PRO A 295 -14.56 8.83 -4.95
C PRO A 295 -14.50 9.24 -6.42
N THR A 296 -14.78 8.28 -7.30
CA THR A 296 -14.86 8.56 -8.73
C THR A 296 -16.19 9.20 -9.11
N ALA A 297 -16.24 9.87 -10.26
CA ALA A 297 -17.43 10.59 -10.72
C ALA A 297 -18.70 9.71 -10.75
N PHE A 298 -18.61 8.45 -11.16
CA PHE A 298 -19.79 7.57 -11.20
C PHE A 298 -20.32 7.20 -9.81
N MET A 299 -19.45 7.16 -8.79
CA MET A 299 -19.89 6.90 -7.42
C MET A 299 -20.65 8.11 -6.87
N LEU A 300 -20.14 9.31 -7.13
CA LEU A 300 -20.80 10.56 -6.74
C LEU A 300 -22.14 10.71 -7.46
N GLN A 301 -22.18 10.45 -8.77
CA GLN A 301 -23.42 10.44 -9.54
C GLN A 301 -24.41 9.42 -8.97
N ALA A 302 -23.99 8.21 -8.59
CA ALA A 302 -24.90 7.24 -7.99
C ALA A 302 -25.55 7.77 -6.70
N ALA A 303 -24.79 8.46 -5.84
CA ALA A 303 -25.31 9.10 -4.63
C ALA A 303 -26.24 10.30 -4.91
N GLU A 304 -26.05 11.01 -6.02
CA GLU A 304 -26.98 12.06 -6.45
C GLU A 304 -28.34 11.49 -6.91
N HIS A 305 -28.35 10.27 -7.48
CA HIS A 305 -29.56 9.63 -8.01
C HIS A 305 -30.33 8.82 -6.97
N ASP A 306 -29.66 8.23 -5.98
CA ASP A 306 -30.27 7.44 -4.91
C ASP A 306 -29.81 7.94 -3.53
N PRO A 307 -30.72 8.52 -2.71
CA PRO A 307 -30.36 9.04 -1.39
C PRO A 307 -29.99 7.94 -0.38
N ASP A 308 -30.25 6.67 -0.67
CA ASP A 308 -29.81 5.54 0.15
C ASP A 308 -28.38 5.08 -0.21
N ILE A 309 -27.73 5.71 -1.19
CA ILE A 309 -26.30 5.55 -1.49
C ILE A 309 -25.54 6.74 -0.91
N VAL A 310 -24.65 6.47 0.05
CA VAL A 310 -23.82 7.48 0.71
C VAL A 310 -22.36 7.31 0.29
N VAL A 311 -21.75 8.40 -0.19
CA VAL A 311 -20.33 8.46 -0.56
C VAL A 311 -19.67 9.56 0.27
N THR A 312 -18.74 9.20 1.15
CA THR A 312 -18.21 10.15 2.14
C THR A 312 -17.03 10.98 1.64
N GLY A 313 -16.19 10.42 0.77
CA GLY A 313 -14.82 10.92 0.59
C GLY A 313 -13.92 10.60 1.79
N SER A 314 -12.82 11.34 1.92
CA SER A 314 -11.88 11.17 3.05
C SER A 314 -12.56 11.50 4.38
N VAL A 315 -12.46 10.57 5.34
CA VAL A 315 -13.00 10.75 6.71
C VAL A 315 -11.87 10.79 7.72
N ALA A 316 -12.07 11.51 8.83
CA ALA A 316 -11.07 11.62 9.88
C ALA A 316 -10.83 10.29 10.62
N ASP A 317 -11.86 9.46 10.70
CA ASP A 317 -11.86 8.15 11.35
C ASP A 317 -12.88 7.24 10.67
N VAL A 318 -12.48 6.01 10.36
CA VAL A 318 -13.34 5.01 9.73
C VAL A 318 -14.15 4.19 10.74
N ARG A 319 -13.73 4.17 12.01
CA ARG A 319 -14.33 3.37 13.09
C ARG A 319 -15.82 3.65 13.31
N PRO A 320 -16.30 4.91 13.29
CA PRO A 320 -17.74 5.20 13.34
C PRO A 320 -18.54 4.51 12.23
N TYR A 321 -18.01 4.49 11.00
CA TYR A 321 -18.68 3.89 9.85
C TYR A 321 -18.66 2.36 9.91
N LEU A 322 -17.58 1.79 10.42
CA LEU A 322 -17.49 0.36 10.72
C LEU A 322 -18.48 -0.05 11.81
N ALA A 323 -18.65 0.76 12.85
CA ALA A 323 -19.63 0.52 13.92
C ALA A 323 -21.08 0.58 13.42
N MET A 324 -21.36 1.41 12.40
CA MET A 324 -22.67 1.54 11.78
C MET A 324 -22.98 0.40 10.78
N ALA A 325 -21.95 -0.25 10.23
CA ALA A 325 -22.12 -1.22 9.17
C ALA A 325 -22.84 -2.49 9.67
N SER A 326 -23.76 -3.00 8.86
CA SER A 326 -24.37 -4.32 9.08
C SER A 326 -23.52 -5.44 8.45
N ILE A 327 -22.93 -5.16 7.28
CA ILE A 327 -22.11 -6.09 6.51
C ILE A 327 -20.99 -5.28 5.83
N MET A 328 -19.78 -5.84 5.74
CA MET A 328 -18.72 -5.26 4.91
C MET A 328 -18.61 -6.00 3.56
N ALA A 329 -18.92 -5.29 2.47
CA ALA A 329 -18.74 -5.82 1.13
C ALA A 329 -17.27 -5.76 0.68
N VAL A 330 -16.74 -6.85 0.14
CA VAL A 330 -15.38 -6.89 -0.46
C VAL A 330 -15.38 -7.64 -1.81
N PRO A 331 -16.09 -7.16 -2.85
CA PRO A 331 -16.19 -7.85 -4.14
C PRO A 331 -14.99 -7.51 -5.06
N LEU A 332 -13.78 -7.69 -4.53
CA LEU A 332 -12.54 -7.43 -5.26
C LEU A 332 -12.30 -8.53 -6.31
N GLN A 333 -12.13 -8.11 -7.57
CA GLN A 333 -11.81 -9.00 -8.71
C GLN A 333 -10.32 -9.03 -9.07
N GLN A 334 -9.54 -8.10 -8.51
CA GLN A 334 -8.12 -7.95 -8.74
C GLN A 334 -7.42 -7.62 -7.41
N GLY A 335 -6.11 -7.83 -7.38
CA GLY A 335 -5.24 -7.57 -6.23
C GLY A 335 -4.45 -8.82 -5.83
N GLY A 336 -3.39 -8.61 -5.06
CA GLY A 336 -2.65 -9.65 -4.35
C GLY A 336 -2.54 -9.32 -2.87
N GLY A 337 -1.76 -10.11 -2.14
CA GLY A 337 -1.45 -9.85 -0.73
C GLY A 337 -2.65 -9.95 0.24
N THR A 338 -2.49 -9.36 1.43
CA THR A 338 -3.52 -9.42 2.46
C THR A 338 -4.58 -8.34 2.24
N ARG A 339 -5.84 -8.77 2.15
CA ARG A 339 -7.00 -7.87 2.10
C ARG A 339 -7.25 -7.25 3.48
N LEU A 340 -6.55 -6.16 3.80
CA LEU A 340 -6.61 -5.48 5.11
C LEU A 340 -8.04 -5.22 5.60
N LYS A 341 -8.93 -4.83 4.70
CA LYS A 341 -10.36 -4.63 4.96
C LYS A 341 -11.05 -5.83 5.62
N ILE A 342 -10.66 -7.05 5.24
CA ILE A 342 -11.20 -8.29 5.85
C ILE A 342 -10.67 -8.45 7.27
N LEU A 343 -9.40 -8.12 7.52
CA LEU A 343 -8.84 -8.14 8.87
C LEU A 343 -9.50 -7.09 9.76
N GLU A 344 -9.79 -5.90 9.24
CA GLU A 344 -10.54 -4.86 9.94
C GLU A 344 -11.95 -5.35 10.31
N ALA A 345 -12.66 -5.99 9.38
CA ALA A 345 -13.98 -6.61 9.65
C ALA A 345 -13.91 -7.69 10.73
N PHE A 346 -12.90 -8.57 10.68
CA PHE A 346 -12.69 -9.60 11.70
C PHE A 346 -12.36 -9.01 13.08
N ALA A 347 -11.57 -7.92 13.14
CA ALA A 347 -11.22 -7.25 14.39
C ALA A 347 -12.45 -6.71 15.15
N ILE A 348 -13.53 -6.43 14.42
CA ILE A 348 -14.79 -5.91 14.95
C ILE A 348 -15.94 -6.92 14.92
N ARG A 349 -15.70 -8.16 14.47
CA ARG A 349 -16.71 -9.23 14.29
C ARG A 349 -17.85 -8.84 13.33
N LEU A 350 -17.54 -8.00 12.35
CA LEU A 350 -18.47 -7.66 11.28
C LEU A 350 -18.51 -8.79 10.25
N SER A 351 -19.72 -9.13 9.77
CA SER A 351 -19.95 -10.17 8.76
C SER A 351 -19.57 -9.74 7.35
#